data_AF-A0A976JNS2-F1
#
_entry.id   AF-A0A976JNS2-F1
#
_cell.length_a   1.000
_cell.length_b   1.000
_cell.length_c   1.000
_cell.angle_alpha   90.00
_cell.angle_beta   90.00
_cell.angle_gamma   90.00
#
_symmetry.space_group_name_H-M   'P 1'
#
loop_
_entity.id
_entity.type
_entity.pdbx_description
1 polymer ?
#
loop_
_entity_poly.entity_id
_entity_poly.type
_entity_poly.pdbx_seq_one_letter_code
_entity_poly.pdbx_strand_id
1 'polypeptide(L)'
;MNLLFEDEIVQENVKCGKGCSFCCHTQVSVTRDEAELLAQRIIDGIDIDLERLYRQSKAENSSAEWYKMDHKTRACVFLGPEGECTVYEDRPSVCRTNNVVSDPANCSTEDGKEKSVRLLNTYASDMIIMAHFSNSKENGALPQMLFRSLDNRVQRQSKDLTK
;
A
#
# COMPACT_ATOMS: atom_id res chain seq x y z
N MET A 1 4.06 -21.41 11.23
CA MET A 1 5.32 -20.80 10.78
C MET A 1 5.37 -20.94 9.27
N ASN A 2 5.69 -19.87 8.54
CA ASN A 2 5.74 -19.91 7.07
C ASN A 2 7.13 -20.40 6.66
N LEU A 3 7.25 -21.71 6.43
CA LEU A 3 8.50 -22.40 6.11
C LEU A 3 9.27 -21.75 4.93
N LEU A 4 8.56 -21.06 4.02
CA LEU A 4 9.17 -20.37 2.90
C LEU A 4 10.16 -19.28 3.32
N PHE A 5 9.82 -18.51 4.36
CA PHE A 5 10.71 -17.46 4.87
C PHE A 5 11.76 -18.02 5.85
N GLU A 6 11.73 -19.31 6.18
CA GLU A 6 12.79 -19.96 6.95
C GLU A 6 13.86 -20.58 6.03
N ASP A 7 13.58 -20.64 4.71
CA ASP A 7 14.51 -21.12 3.71
C ASP A 7 15.73 -20.18 3.56
N GLU A 8 16.92 -20.76 3.57
CA GLU A 8 18.19 -20.03 3.55
C GLU A 8 18.39 -19.22 2.25
N ILE A 9 18.01 -19.79 1.11
CA ILE A 9 18.13 -19.13 -0.19
C ILE A 9 17.16 -17.94 -0.25
N VAL A 10 15.95 -18.11 0.28
CA VAL A 10 14.98 -17.02 0.38
C VAL A 10 15.49 -15.90 1.29
N GLN A 11 16.02 -16.23 2.48
CA GLN A 11 16.58 -15.26 3.42
C GLN A 11 17.75 -14.47 2.82
N GLU A 12 18.63 -15.13 2.06
CA GLU A 12 19.78 -14.46 1.42
C GLU A 12 19.36 -13.49 0.30
N ASN A 13 18.32 -13.85 -0.46
CA ASN A 13 17.97 -13.16 -1.71
C ASN A 13 16.82 -12.15 -1.57
N VAL A 14 15.88 -12.33 -0.64
CA VAL A 14 14.78 -11.37 -0.45
C VAL A 14 15.34 -10.04 0.04
N LYS A 15 15.07 -8.96 -0.71
CA LYS A 15 15.48 -7.59 -0.35
C LYS A 15 14.33 -6.72 0.17
N CYS A 16 13.11 -7.22 0.08
CA CYS A 16 11.93 -6.54 0.60
C CYS A 16 11.92 -6.57 2.13
N GLY A 17 11.92 -5.39 2.74
CA GLY A 17 11.98 -5.23 4.18
C GLY A 17 11.76 -3.77 4.58
N LYS A 18 11.89 -3.47 5.87
CA LYS A 18 11.78 -2.09 6.36
C LYS A 18 12.92 -1.26 5.75
N GLY A 19 12.57 -0.16 5.09
CA GLY A 19 13.51 0.70 4.37
C GLY A 19 13.63 0.41 2.86
N CYS A 20 13.04 -0.68 2.34
CA CYS A 20 12.90 -0.87 0.90
C CYS A 20 11.63 -0.16 0.40
N SER A 21 11.79 0.84 -0.48
CA SER A 21 10.70 1.74 -0.92
C SER A 21 10.48 1.83 -2.44
N PHE A 22 11.21 1.06 -3.25
CA PHE A 22 11.15 1.19 -4.71
C PHE A 22 9.73 1.01 -5.31
N CYS A 23 8.91 0.11 -4.76
CA CYS A 23 7.53 -0.07 -5.18
C CYS A 23 6.54 0.89 -4.50
N CYS A 24 6.96 1.72 -3.55
CA CYS A 24 6.08 2.64 -2.81
C CYS A 24 5.58 3.84 -3.64
N HIS A 25 5.73 3.78 -4.97
CA HIS A 25 5.26 4.78 -5.94
C HIS A 25 4.29 4.17 -6.97
N THR A 26 3.93 2.90 -6.82
CA THR A 26 2.92 2.21 -7.64
C THR A 26 1.52 2.38 -7.05
N GLN A 27 0.49 2.17 -7.86
CA GLN A 27 -0.89 2.20 -7.40
C GLN A 27 -1.22 0.88 -6.70
N VAL A 28 -1.27 0.92 -5.37
CA VAL A 28 -1.60 -0.26 -4.55
C VAL A 28 -3.11 -0.36 -4.39
N SER A 29 -3.66 -1.56 -4.56
CA SER A 29 -5.05 -1.86 -4.22
C SER A 29 -5.18 -2.34 -2.77
N VAL A 30 -6.26 -1.95 -2.12
CA VAL A 30 -6.62 -2.35 -0.75
C VAL A 30 -8.10 -2.68 -0.68
N THR A 31 -8.44 -3.51 0.29
CA THR A 31 -9.83 -3.72 0.70
C THR A 31 -10.32 -2.60 1.60
N ARG A 32 -11.65 -2.50 1.77
CA ARG A 32 -12.26 -1.58 2.72
C ARG A 32 -11.70 -1.74 4.14
N ASP A 33 -11.56 -2.98 4.62
CA ASP A 33 -11.12 -3.24 5.99
C ASP A 33 -9.68 -2.76 6.21
N GLU A 34 -8.79 -2.97 5.23
CA GLU A 34 -7.42 -2.42 5.26
C GLU A 34 -7.42 -0.89 5.24
N ALA A 35 -8.26 -0.26 4.42
CA ALA A 35 -8.38 1.20 4.39
C ALA A 35 -8.93 1.77 5.71
N GLU A 36 -9.89 1.11 6.35
CA GLU A 36 -10.44 1.50 7.65
C GLU A 36 -9.40 1.35 8.78
N LEU A 37 -8.56 0.32 8.73
CA LEU A 37 -7.42 0.13 9.64
C LEU A 37 -6.39 1.24 9.46
N LEU A 38 -5.98 1.53 8.22
CA LEU A 38 -5.01 2.60 7.93
C LEU A 38 -5.53 3.98 8.33
N ALA A 39 -6.83 4.24 8.11
CA ALA A 39 -7.48 5.46 8.61
C ALA A 39 -7.43 5.54 10.14
N GLN A 40 -7.62 4.42 10.83
CA GLN A 40 -7.48 4.37 12.29
C GLN A 40 -6.05 4.72 12.73
N ARG A 41 -5.01 4.24 12.03
CA ARG A 41 -3.61 4.59 12.37
C ARG A 41 -3.32 6.07 12.27
N ILE A 42 -3.91 6.76 11.29
CA ILE A 42 -3.79 8.22 11.16
C ILE A 42 -4.46 8.91 12.35
N ILE A 43 -5.65 8.47 12.74
CA ILE A 43 -6.37 8.99 13.92
C ILE A 43 -5.58 8.74 15.21
N ASP A 44 -4.90 7.59 15.30
CA ASP A 44 -4.07 7.20 16.45
C ASP A 44 -2.73 7.97 16.51
N GLY A 45 -2.44 8.83 15.52
CA GLY A 45 -1.30 9.75 15.55
C GLY A 45 -0.23 9.52 14.47
N ILE A 46 -0.45 8.65 13.49
CA ILE A 46 0.41 8.60 12.30
C ILE A 46 0.17 9.84 11.43
N ASP A 47 1.19 10.69 11.33
CA ASP A 47 1.14 11.87 10.47
C ASP A 47 1.31 11.48 9.00
N ILE A 48 0.53 12.13 8.14
CA ILE A 48 0.59 11.96 6.69
C ILE A 48 0.36 13.29 5.98
N ASP A 49 0.89 13.40 4.76
CA ASP A 49 0.56 14.51 3.87
C ASP A 49 -0.87 14.33 3.29
N LEU A 50 -1.85 14.97 3.93
CA LEU A 50 -3.26 14.94 3.54
C LEU A 50 -3.50 15.59 2.16
N GLU A 51 -2.71 16.58 1.77
CA GLU A 51 -2.85 17.21 0.46
C GLU A 51 -2.39 16.26 -0.64
N ARG A 52 -1.26 15.57 -0.44
CA ARG A 52 -0.81 14.50 -1.33
C ARG A 52 -1.83 13.37 -1.39
N LEU A 53 -2.40 12.95 -0.26
CA LEU A 53 -3.48 11.94 -0.24
C LEU A 53 -4.66 12.38 -1.11
N TYR A 54 -5.11 13.63 -0.96
CA TYR A 54 -6.21 14.17 -1.75
C TYR A 54 -5.90 14.15 -3.25
N ARG A 55 -4.71 14.62 -3.66
CA ARG A 55 -4.27 14.60 -5.07
C ARG A 55 -4.24 13.19 -5.63
N GLN A 56 -3.64 12.26 -4.90
CA GLN A 56 -3.57 10.84 -5.27
C GLN A 56 -4.97 10.20 -5.39
N SER A 57 -5.90 10.56 -4.50
CA SER A 57 -7.27 10.03 -4.51
C SER A 57 -8.04 10.33 -5.81
N LYS A 58 -7.66 11.40 -6.53
CA LYS A 58 -8.29 11.80 -7.80
C LYS A 58 -8.00 10.88 -8.96
N ALA A 59 -6.96 10.05 -8.87
CA ALA A 59 -6.71 9.01 -9.86
C ALA A 59 -7.71 7.85 -9.77
N GLU A 60 -8.48 7.76 -8.67
CA GLU A 60 -9.42 6.67 -8.41
C GLU A 60 -8.77 5.30 -8.64
N ASN A 61 -9.45 4.39 -9.35
CA ASN A 61 -8.94 3.08 -9.73
C ASN A 61 -8.20 3.08 -11.09
N SER A 62 -7.85 4.26 -11.63
CA SER A 62 -7.20 4.37 -12.94
C SER A 62 -5.69 4.42 -12.81
N SER A 63 -5.01 3.37 -13.31
CA SER A 63 -3.56 3.36 -13.42
C SER A 63 -3.07 4.42 -14.42
N ALA A 64 -3.83 4.67 -15.49
CA ALA A 64 -3.50 5.70 -16.46
C ALA A 64 -3.48 7.10 -15.82
N GLU A 65 -4.46 7.43 -14.96
CA GLU A 65 -4.43 8.69 -14.23
C GLU A 65 -3.34 8.71 -13.15
N TRP A 66 -3.07 7.56 -12.50
CA TRP A 66 -2.00 7.42 -11.52
C TRP A 66 -0.65 7.84 -12.11
N TYR A 67 -0.28 7.26 -13.25
CA TYR A 67 1.02 7.48 -13.88
C TYR A 67 1.16 8.82 -14.64
N LYS A 68 0.10 9.65 -14.71
CA LYS A 68 0.22 11.05 -15.13
C LYS A 68 0.84 11.94 -14.04
N MET A 69 0.76 11.53 -12.78
CA MET A 69 1.38 12.26 -11.68
C MET A 69 2.89 12.06 -11.68
N ASP A 70 3.62 13.09 -11.27
CA ASP A 70 5.07 13.02 -11.09
C ASP A 70 5.44 12.00 -9.99
N HIS A 71 6.66 11.46 -10.06
CA HIS A 71 7.13 10.41 -9.16
C HIS A 71 7.05 10.79 -7.67
N LYS A 72 7.28 12.07 -7.33
CA LYS A 72 7.22 12.58 -5.95
C LYS A 72 5.78 12.59 -5.45
N THR A 73 4.82 13.02 -6.28
CA THR A 73 3.40 12.98 -5.94
C THR A 73 2.89 11.54 -5.78
N ARG A 74 3.44 10.57 -6.53
CA ARG A 74 3.07 9.14 -6.42
C ARG A 74 3.62 8.43 -5.16
N ALA A 75 4.53 9.05 -4.41
CA ALA A 75 5.04 8.47 -3.17
C ALA A 75 3.89 8.15 -2.21
N CYS A 76 3.79 6.90 -1.76
CA CYS A 76 2.79 6.44 -0.81
C CYS A 76 2.69 7.41 0.37
N VAL A 77 1.47 7.70 0.82
CA VAL A 77 1.24 8.66 1.91
C VAL A 77 1.90 8.25 3.23
N PHE A 78 2.17 6.95 3.39
CA PHE A 78 2.88 6.37 4.54
C PHE A 78 4.39 6.16 4.31
N LEU A 79 4.94 6.65 3.20
CA LEU A 79 6.39 6.61 2.96
C LEU A 79 7.05 7.73 3.77
N GLY A 80 7.87 7.33 4.73
CA GLY A 80 8.68 8.21 5.57
C GLY A 80 9.88 8.79 4.82
N PRO A 81 10.53 9.80 5.41
CA PRO A 81 11.62 10.53 4.77
C PRO A 81 12.87 9.68 4.53
N GLU A 82 13.10 8.64 5.33
CA GLU A 82 14.23 7.72 5.20
C GLU A 82 13.90 6.49 4.34
N GLY A 83 12.75 6.50 3.65
CA GLY A 83 12.30 5.40 2.80
C GLY A 83 11.62 4.26 3.54
N GLU A 84 11.35 4.41 4.83
CA GLU A 84 10.62 3.45 5.64
C GLU A 84 9.10 3.61 5.49
N CYS A 85 8.35 2.52 5.62
CA CYS A 85 6.90 2.61 5.74
C CYS A 85 6.54 2.92 7.20
N THR A 86 5.86 4.04 7.45
CA THR A 86 5.45 4.46 8.81
C THR A 86 4.42 3.53 9.44
N VAL A 87 3.68 2.77 8.62
CA VAL A 87 2.72 1.74 9.02
C VAL A 87 3.23 0.32 8.72
N TYR A 88 4.54 0.08 8.86
CA TYR A 88 5.19 -1.18 8.44
C TYR A 88 4.47 -2.46 8.91
N GLU A 89 3.98 -2.47 10.16
CA GLU A 89 3.26 -3.61 10.75
C GLU A 89 1.83 -3.76 10.22
N ASP A 90 1.16 -2.66 9.87
CA ASP A 90 -0.18 -2.65 9.29
C ASP A 90 -0.17 -2.48 7.75
N ARG A 91 0.98 -2.76 7.10
CA ARG A 91 1.08 -2.67 5.64
C ARG A 91 0.01 -3.54 4.97
N PRO A 92 -0.63 -3.03 3.90
CA PRO A 92 -1.59 -3.81 3.14
C PRO A 92 -1.06 -5.17 2.72
N SER A 93 -1.96 -6.13 2.66
CA SER A 93 -1.67 -7.52 2.28
C SER A 93 -0.91 -7.62 0.95
N VAL A 94 -1.32 -6.85 -0.06
CA VAL A 94 -0.62 -6.75 -1.37
C VAL A 94 0.83 -6.31 -1.21
N CYS A 95 1.11 -5.32 -0.36
CA CYS A 95 2.48 -4.88 -0.10
C CYS A 95 3.29 -5.94 0.65
N ARG A 96 2.63 -6.72 1.53
CA ARG A 96 3.27 -7.74 2.37
C ARG A 96 3.65 -8.99 1.58
N THR A 97 2.88 -9.36 0.56
CA THR A 97 3.17 -10.53 -0.30
C THR A 97 4.02 -10.21 -1.51
N ASN A 98 4.08 -8.94 -1.95
CA ASN A 98 4.89 -8.52 -3.09
C ASN A 98 6.40 -8.45 -2.79
N ASN A 99 7.01 -9.62 -2.59
CA ASN A 99 8.44 -9.77 -2.30
C ASN A 99 9.20 -10.11 -3.58
N VAL A 100 10.33 -9.43 -3.82
CA VAL A 100 11.23 -9.75 -4.93
C VAL A 100 12.50 -10.43 -4.44
N VAL A 101 13.02 -11.34 -5.26
CA VAL A 101 14.35 -11.96 -5.14
C VAL A 101 15.31 -11.48 -6.24
N SER A 102 14.85 -10.58 -7.11
CA SER A 102 15.70 -9.79 -8.02
C SER A 102 16.16 -8.48 -7.37
N ASP A 103 17.02 -7.72 -8.05
CA ASP A 103 17.39 -6.37 -7.63
C ASP A 103 16.12 -5.50 -7.41
N PRO A 104 15.90 -4.96 -6.19
CA PRO A 104 14.71 -4.17 -5.88
C PRO A 104 14.63 -2.84 -6.64
N ALA A 105 15.73 -2.32 -7.20
CA ALA A 105 15.71 -1.13 -8.03
C ALA A 105 14.84 -1.29 -9.28
N ASN A 106 14.63 -2.53 -9.73
CA ASN A 106 13.72 -2.85 -10.84
C ASN A 106 12.24 -2.65 -10.48
N CYS A 107 11.88 -2.55 -9.20
CA CYS A 107 10.52 -2.18 -8.80
C CYS A 107 10.22 -0.68 -8.99
N SER A 108 11.25 0.15 -9.21
CA SER A 108 11.08 1.59 -9.41
C SER A 108 10.35 1.88 -10.72
N THR A 109 9.42 2.83 -10.65
CA THR A 109 8.69 3.37 -11.81
C THR A 109 8.97 4.85 -12.01
N GLU A 110 10.10 5.35 -11.49
CA GLU A 110 10.51 6.75 -11.60
C GLU A 110 10.65 7.23 -13.05
N ASP A 111 11.16 6.35 -13.92
CA ASP A 111 11.28 6.59 -15.37
C ASP A 111 9.97 6.38 -16.14
N GLY A 112 8.86 6.14 -15.44
CA GLY A 112 7.54 5.88 -16.01
C GLY A 112 7.40 4.52 -16.68
N LYS A 113 8.36 3.60 -16.47
CA LYS A 113 8.34 2.27 -17.08
C LYS A 113 8.28 1.18 -16.01
N GLU A 114 7.42 0.20 -16.24
CA GLU A 114 7.45 -1.04 -15.47
C GLU A 114 8.58 -1.93 -15.99
N LYS A 115 9.38 -2.48 -15.07
CA LYS A 115 10.48 -3.40 -15.39
C LYS A 115 10.12 -4.79 -14.89
N SER A 116 10.70 -5.80 -15.54
CA SER A 116 10.53 -7.18 -15.09
C SER A 116 11.24 -7.38 -13.75
N VAL A 117 10.54 -7.99 -12.80
CA VAL A 117 11.06 -8.39 -11.50
C VAL A 117 10.83 -9.88 -11.30
N ARG A 118 11.65 -10.51 -10.46
CA ARG A 118 11.43 -11.90 -10.03
C ARG A 118 10.77 -11.89 -8.66
N LEU A 119 9.48 -12.20 -8.64
CA LEU A 119 8.71 -12.35 -7.41
C LEU A 119 9.06 -13.65 -6.69
N LEU A 120 9.05 -13.60 -5.36
CA LEU A 120 8.98 -14.77 -4.50
C LEU A 120 7.54 -15.28 -4.52
N ASN A 121 7.34 -16.53 -4.93
CA ASN A 121 5.99 -17.10 -5.00
C ASN A 121 5.46 -17.39 -3.59
N THR A 122 4.38 -16.71 -3.20
CA THR A 122 3.74 -16.86 -1.90
C THR A 122 2.34 -17.49 -2.05
N TYR A 123 2.22 -18.59 -2.78
CA TYR A 123 0.94 -19.17 -3.23
C TYR A 123 -0.17 -19.21 -2.17
N ALA A 124 0.14 -19.68 -0.95
CA ALA A 124 -0.85 -19.74 0.13
C ALA A 124 -1.34 -18.34 0.54
N SER A 125 -0.43 -17.38 0.66
CA SER A 125 -0.76 -15.98 0.94
C SER A 125 -1.51 -15.34 -0.23
N ASP A 126 -1.11 -15.62 -1.47
CA ASP A 126 -1.75 -15.08 -2.67
C ASP A 126 -3.20 -15.57 -2.79
N MET A 127 -3.46 -16.85 -2.51
CA MET A 127 -4.82 -17.41 -2.46
C MET A 127 -5.68 -16.74 -1.37
N ILE A 128 -5.11 -16.51 -0.20
CA ILE A 128 -5.82 -15.82 0.91
C ILE A 128 -6.16 -14.39 0.50
N ILE A 129 -5.23 -13.66 -0.13
CA ILE A 129 -5.48 -12.30 -0.62
C ILE A 129 -6.57 -12.30 -1.68
N MET A 130 -6.51 -13.20 -2.67
CA MET A 130 -7.54 -13.29 -3.70
C MET A 130 -8.92 -13.57 -3.11
N ALA A 131 -9.01 -14.47 -2.14
CA ALA A 131 -10.25 -14.75 -1.42
C ALA A 131 -10.73 -13.51 -0.62
N HIS A 132 -9.82 -12.82 0.06
CA HIS A 132 -10.13 -11.60 0.82
C HIS A 132 -10.69 -10.49 -0.08
N PHE A 133 -10.02 -10.20 -1.20
CA PHE A 133 -10.51 -9.21 -2.16
C PHE A 133 -11.85 -9.61 -2.77
N SER A 134 -12.03 -10.89 -3.13
CA SER A 134 -13.26 -11.39 -3.75
C SER A 134 -14.46 -11.40 -2.81
N ASN A 135 -14.24 -11.47 -1.49
CA ASN A 135 -15.30 -11.43 -0.47
C ASN A 135 -15.41 -10.07 0.25
N SER A 136 -14.51 -9.14 -0.05
CA SER A 136 -14.57 -7.77 0.50
C SER A 136 -15.81 -7.05 -0.05
N LYS A 137 -16.45 -6.23 0.81
CA LYS A 137 -17.61 -5.42 0.40
C LYS A 137 -17.25 -4.41 -0.69
N GLU A 138 -16.05 -3.87 -0.60
CA GLU A 138 -15.48 -2.88 -1.52
C GLU A 138 -13.95 -3.02 -1.47
N ASN A 139 -13.32 -2.82 -2.62
CA ASN A 139 -11.88 -2.72 -2.78
C ASN A 139 -11.55 -1.74 -3.91
N GLY A 140 -10.32 -1.21 -3.89
CA GLY A 140 -9.87 -0.23 -4.87
C GLY A 140 -8.50 0.34 -4.53
N ALA A 141 -8.09 1.39 -5.21
CA ALA A 141 -6.81 2.05 -4.99
C ALA A 141 -6.72 2.63 -3.58
N LEU A 142 -5.58 2.40 -2.92
CA LEU A 142 -5.30 2.82 -1.54
C LEU A 142 -5.63 4.28 -1.30
N PRO A 143 -5.19 5.26 -2.11
CA PRO A 143 -5.44 6.66 -1.81
C PRO A 143 -6.93 7.02 -1.85
N GLN A 144 -7.68 6.43 -2.79
CA GLN A 144 -9.13 6.65 -2.88
C GLN A 144 -9.86 6.04 -1.68
N MET A 145 -9.58 4.77 -1.39
CA MET A 145 -10.22 4.05 -0.28
C MET A 145 -9.90 4.69 1.07
N LEU A 146 -8.64 5.08 1.29
CA LEU A 146 -8.19 5.74 2.51
C LEU A 146 -8.84 7.12 2.70
N PHE A 147 -8.88 7.93 1.63
CA PHE A 147 -9.51 9.25 1.67
C PHE A 147 -11.00 9.15 2.03
N ARG A 148 -11.74 8.21 1.40
CA ARG A 148 -13.15 7.93 1.73
C ARG A 148 -13.33 7.48 3.19
N SER A 149 -12.45 6.62 3.68
CA SER A 149 -12.50 6.14 5.07
C SER A 149 -12.31 7.26 6.09
N LEU A 150 -11.41 8.21 5.81
CA LEU A 150 -11.21 9.39 6.66
C LEU A 150 -12.43 10.32 6.63
N ASP A 151 -12.93 10.67 5.44
CA ASP A 151 -14.11 11.54 5.29
C ASP A 151 -15.35 10.98 6.01
N ASN A 152 -15.63 9.68 5.82
CA ASN A 152 -16.74 9.00 6.49
C ASN A 152 -16.63 9.05 8.03
N ARG A 153 -15.41 8.96 8.59
CA ARG A 153 -15.20 9.01 10.04
C ARG A 153 -15.38 10.42 10.59
N VAL A 154 -14.90 11.44 9.89
CA VAL A 154 -15.12 12.86 10.25
C VAL A 154 -16.63 13.17 10.26
N GLN A 155 -17.36 12.70 9.25
CA GLN A 155 -18.81 12.88 9.18
C GLN A 155 -19.56 12.15 10.31
N ARG A 156 -19.12 10.96 10.72
CA ARG A 156 -19.71 10.23 11.86
C ARG A 156 -19.46 10.93 13.19
N GLN A 157 -18.21 11.33 13.46
CA GLN A 157 -17.86 12.06 14.68
C GLN A 157 -18.66 13.38 14.80
N SER A 158 -18.82 14.11 13.69
CA SER A 158 -19.60 15.34 13.66
C SER A 158 -21.09 15.11 13.97
N LYS A 159 -21.65 13.97 13.56
CA LYS A 159 -23.04 13.57 13.86
C LYS A 159 -23.25 13.13 15.31
N ASP A 160 -22.23 12.51 15.92
CA ASP A 160 -22.28 12.11 17.33
C ASP A 160 -22.09 13.31 18.28
N LEU A 161 -21.34 14.34 17.86
CA LEU A 161 -21.18 15.61 18.58
C LEU A 161 -22.41 16.53 18.53
N THR A 162 -23.36 16.27 17.61
CA THR A 162 -24.58 17.07 17.41
C THR A 162 -25.84 16.39 17.95
N LYS A 163 -25.70 15.24 18.63
CA LYS A 163 -26.75 14.57 19.40
C LYS A 163 -26.54 14.73 20.90
#